data_AF-A0A436H180-F1
#
_entry.id   AF-A0A436H180-F1
#
_cell.length_a   1.000
_cell.length_b   1.000
_cell.length_c   1.000
_cell.angle_alpha   90.00
_cell.angle_beta   90.00
_cell.angle_gamma   90.00
#
_symmetry.space_group_name_H-M   'P 1'
#
loop_
_entity.id
_entity.type
_entity.pdbx_description
1 polymer ?
#
loop_
_entity_poly.entity_id
_entity_poly.type
_entity_poly.pdbx_seq_one_letter_code
_entity_poly.pdbx_strand_id
1 'polypeptide(L)' 'AGFDISGNPGVTATLYNVGNPEQRADALKAENDRRRAAGEPEKLPEENYYGWLVNDKLPELKALF' A
#
# COMPACT_ATOMS: atom_id res chain seq x y z
N ALA A 1 -4.78 -9.46 -1.98
CA ALA A 1 -4.18 -8.86 -3.19
C ALA A 1 -2.80 -9.43 -3.57
N GLY A 2 -2.04 -10.09 -2.68
CA GLY A 2 -0.83 -10.84 -3.05
C GLY A 2 0.41 -10.00 -3.38
N PHE A 3 0.37 -8.69 -3.15
CA PHE A 3 1.51 -7.80 -3.33
C PHE A 3 2.48 -7.90 -2.16
N ASP A 4 3.77 -8.03 -2.45
CA ASP A 4 4.83 -7.79 -1.47
C ASP A 4 5.08 -6.28 -1.36
N ILE A 5 4.71 -5.72 -0.21
CA ILE A 5 4.87 -4.29 0.11
C ILE A 5 5.94 -4.06 1.18
N SER A 6 6.66 -5.10 1.61
CA SER A 6 7.64 -5.03 2.70
C SER A 6 8.75 -4.01 2.44
N GLY A 7 9.09 -3.79 1.16
CA GLY A 7 10.07 -2.80 0.72
C GLY A 7 9.56 -1.36 0.63
N ASN A 8 8.26 -1.11 0.81
CA ASN A 8 7.69 0.24 0.76
C ASN A 8 7.15 0.66 2.15
N PRO A 9 7.95 1.42 2.92
CA PRO A 9 7.55 1.85 4.26
C PRO A 9 6.34 2.81 4.24
N GLY A 10 6.12 3.58 3.19
CA GLY A 10 4.93 4.43 3.05
C GLY A 10 3.64 3.64 2.84
N VAL A 11 3.66 2.60 2.00
CA VAL A 11 2.49 1.72 1.81
C VAL A 11 2.19 0.94 3.08
N THR A 12 3.22 0.42 3.76
CA THR A 12 3.03 -0.27 5.04
C THR A 12 2.52 0.70 6.13
N ALA A 13 3.09 1.90 6.25
CA ALA A 13 2.61 2.92 7.19
C ALA A 13 1.17 3.35 6.91
N THR A 14 0.77 3.46 5.63
CA THR A 14 -0.61 3.76 5.24
C THR A 14 -1.60 2.75 5.83
N LEU A 15 -1.25 1.46 5.81
CA LEU A 15 -2.10 0.39 6.32
C LEU A 15 -2.26 0.46 7.85
N TYR A 16 -1.19 0.77 8.58
CA TYR A 16 -1.25 0.87 10.04
C TYR A 16 -1.86 2.19 10.53
N ASN A 17 -1.71 3.29 9.79
CA ASN A 17 -2.23 4.61 10.18
C ASN A 17 -3.73 4.78 9.95
N VAL A 18 -4.32 4.09 8.97
CA VAL A 18 -5.75 4.23 8.61
C VAL A 18 -6.65 3.19 9.29
N GLY A 19 -6.07 2.09 9.76
CA GLY A 19 -6.81 0.94 10.26
C GLY A 19 -7.44 0.07 9.16
N ASN A 20 -7.96 -1.09 9.57
CA ASN A 20 -8.60 -2.11 8.72
C ASN A 20 -7.78 -2.56 7.48
N PRO A 21 -6.49 -2.94 7.65
CA PRO A 21 -5.63 -3.33 6.54
C PRO A 21 -6.16 -4.55 5.77
N GLU A 22 -6.77 -5.52 6.46
CA GLU A 22 -7.37 -6.71 5.87
C GLU A 22 -8.51 -6.36 4.92
N GLN A 23 -9.48 -5.54 5.37
CA GLN A 23 -10.62 -5.11 4.55
C GLN A 23 -10.18 -4.39 3.28
N ARG A 24 -9.13 -3.56 3.36
CA ARG A 24 -8.58 -2.86 2.19
C ARG A 24 -7.89 -3.84 1.24
N ALA A 25 -7.16 -4.81 1.77
CA ALA A 25 -6.51 -5.85 0.96
C ALA A 25 -7.53 -6.74 0.24
N ASP A 26 -8.67 -7.01 0.88
CA ASP A 26 -9.79 -7.76 0.29
C ASP A 26 -10.51 -6.95 -0.79
N ALA A 27 -10.78 -5.67 -0.54
CA ALA A 27 -11.37 -4.77 -1.53
C ALA A 27 -10.48 -4.64 -2.77
N LEU A 28 -9.15 -4.47 -2.57
CA LEU A 28 -8.19 -4.44 -3.67
C LEU A 28 -8.15 -5.77 -4.43
N LYS A 29 -8.25 -6.90 -3.74
CA LYS A 29 -8.30 -8.22 -4.38
C LYS A 29 -9.55 -8.36 -5.25
N ALA A 30 -10.72 -8.01 -4.74
CA ALA A 30 -11.98 -8.12 -5.46
C ALA A 30 -12.01 -7.22 -6.72
N GLU A 31 -11.43 -6.02 -6.61
CA GLU A 31 -11.27 -5.11 -7.75
C GLU A 31 -10.32 -5.68 -8.81
N ASN A 32 -9.17 -6.23 -8.40
CA ASN A 32 -8.22 -6.82 -9.35
C ASN A 32 -8.76 -8.08 -10.02
N ASP A 33 -9.56 -8.89 -9.30
CA ASP A 33 -10.26 -10.02 -9.90
C ASP A 33 -11.22 -9.54 -11.02
N ARG A 34 -11.95 -8.44 -10.81
CA ARG A 34 -12.80 -7.83 -11.85
C ARG A 34 -12.00 -7.28 -13.03
N ARG A 35 -10.95 -6.51 -12.77
CA ARG A 35 -10.08 -5.92 -13.82
C ARG A 35 -9.47 -7.01 -14.70
N ARG A 36 -8.96 -8.07 -14.07
CA ARG A 36 -8.42 -9.24 -14.77
C ARG A 36 -9.45 -9.89 -15.68
N ALA A 37 -10.70 -10.05 -15.22
CA ALA A 37 -11.78 -10.59 -16.05
C ALA A 37 -12.15 -9.68 -17.24
N ALA A 38 -11.96 -8.36 -17.09
CA ALA A 38 -12.18 -7.36 -18.14
C ALA A 38 -10.96 -7.16 -19.07
N GLY A 39 -9.83 -7.84 -18.82
CA GLY A 39 -8.58 -7.62 -19.57
C GLY A 39 -7.88 -6.30 -19.23
N GLU A 40 -8.25 -5.66 -18.11
CA GLU A 40 -7.67 -4.43 -17.63
C GLU A 40 -6.43 -4.68 -16.74
N PRO A 41 -5.49 -3.72 -16.68
CA PRO A 41 -4.35 -3.81 -15.77
C PRO A 41 -4.82 -3.78 -14.31
N GLU A 42 -4.11 -4.52 -13.47
CA GLU A 42 -4.37 -4.56 -12.03
C GLU A 42 -4.11 -3.20 -11.38
N LYS A 43 -4.93 -2.90 -10.37
CA LYS A 43 -4.71 -1.79 -9.48
C LYS A 43 -3.63 -2.15 -8.45
N LEU A 44 -2.67 -1.25 -8.27
CA LEU A 44 -1.63 -1.38 -7.26
C LEU A 44 -2.10 -0.80 -5.90
N PRO A 45 -1.49 -1.24 -4.79
CA PRO A 45 -1.65 -0.57 -3.50
C PRO A 45 -1.20 0.90 -3.59
N GLU A 46 -1.95 1.79 -2.95
CA GLU A 46 -1.67 3.24 -2.94
C GLU A 46 -1.40 3.73 -1.50
N GLU A 47 -0.50 4.70 -1.39
CA GLU A 47 -0.17 5.40 -0.16
C GLU A 47 -1.21 6.46 0.19
N ASN A 48 -1.40 6.74 1.48
CA ASN A 48 -2.11 7.93 1.93
C ASN A 48 -1.13 9.06 2.28
N TYR A 49 -1.65 10.21 2.71
CA TYR A 49 -0.83 11.37 3.12
C TYR A 49 0.28 11.01 4.12
N TYR A 50 -0.03 10.19 5.13
CA TYR A 50 0.94 9.77 6.14
C TYR A 50 1.96 8.77 5.60
N GLY A 51 1.57 7.89 4.68
CA GLY A 51 2.48 7.00 3.98
C GLY A 51 3.48 7.75 3.12
N TRP A 52 3.01 8.75 2.38
CA TRP A 52 3.87 9.64 1.60
C TRP A 52 4.88 10.36 2.49
N LEU A 53 4.44 10.91 3.63
CA LEU A 53 5.33 11.59 4.57
C LEU A 53 6.42 10.67 5.14
N VAL A 54 6.08 9.40 5.42
CA VAL A 54 7.05 8.40 5.86
C VAL A 54 8.11 8.15 4.79
N ASN A 55 7.70 8.01 3.53
CA ASN A 55 8.65 7.84 2.43
C ASN A 55 9.53 9.07 2.23
N ASP A 56 8.98 10.28 2.30
CA ASP A 56 9.73 11.54 2.21
C ASP A 56 10.79 11.65 3.32
N LYS A 57 10.46 11.19 4.53
CA LYS A 57 11.30 11.28 5.73
C LYS A 57 12.19 10.05 5.95
N LEU A 58 12.15 9.07 5.05
CA LEU A 58 12.87 7.81 5.20
C LEU A 58 14.39 8.00 5.29
N PRO A 59 15.04 8.91 4.54
CA PRO A 59 16.47 9.18 4.68
C PRO A 59 16.83 9.70 6.08
N GLU A 60 16.05 10.62 6.63
CA GLU A 60 16.26 11.17 7.97
C GLU A 60 16.05 10.10 9.05
N LEU A 61 15.01 9.27 8.91
CA LEU A 61 14.75 8.17 9.85
C LEU A 61 15.90 7.14 9.85
N LYS A 62 16.46 6.82 8.68
CA LYS A 62 17.63 5.94 8.56
C LYS A 62 18.91 6.54 9.11
N ALA A 63 19.02 7.86 9.20
CA ALA A 63 20.20 8.51 9.78
C ALA A 63 20.21 8.47 11.33
N LEU A 64 19.08 8.10 11.96
CA LEU A 64 18.93 8.03 13.42
C LEU A 64 19.30 6.67 14.01
N PHE A 65 19.52 5.63 13.18
CA PHE A 65 19.77 4.24 13.57
C PHE A 65 20.88 3.61 12.73
#